data_AF-A0A2V6GST5-F1
#
_entry.id   AF-A0A2V6GST5-F1
#
_cell.length_a   1.000
_cell.length_b   1.000
_cell.length_c   1.000
_cell.angle_alpha   90.00
_cell.angle_beta   90.00
_cell.angle_gamma   90.00
#
_symmetry.space_group_name_H-M   'P 1'
#
loop_
_entity.id
_entity.type
_entity.pdbx_description
1 polymer ?
#
loop_
_entity_poly.entity_id
_entity_poly.type
_entity_poly.pdbx_seq_one_letter_code
_entity_poly.pdbx_strand_id
1 'polypeptide(L)'
;MECLMKTKRIIAIFTLVLPLFCRSSICGADGFDSVRCGFDVGKALLGRKMSNEKAVAIEERHKDLGLKDLGGTEISDRLFLISWRICGEEYVLLEDQGVVRDVLKFPKHSKDSPQFIGSCQLNGHDVLGAAIGVLKNEHGVEILPAVIAWKIDDKQIKFVKLQTEGLRCSRDGIITTDGGL
;
A
#
# COMPACT_ATOMS: atom_id res chain seq x y z
N MET A 1 50.70 9.88 23.16
CA MET A 1 51.03 9.04 24.32
C MET A 1 51.25 7.63 23.79
N GLU A 2 52.50 7.25 23.72
CA GLU A 2 53.05 6.18 22.90
C GLU A 2 52.78 4.80 23.50
N CYS A 3 52.54 3.79 22.66
CA CYS A 3 52.67 2.39 23.10
C CYS A 3 53.61 1.65 22.16
N LEU A 4 54.73 1.26 22.76
CA LEU A 4 55.95 0.70 22.21
C LEU A 4 55.71 -0.60 21.40
N MET A 5 56.17 -0.62 20.15
CA MET A 5 56.25 -1.83 19.32
C MET A 5 57.29 -2.82 19.86
N LYS A 6 56.93 -4.10 19.97
CA LYS A 6 57.90 -5.20 20.15
C LYS A 6 57.82 -6.14 18.95
N THR A 7 58.72 -5.91 18.00
CA THR A 7 58.86 -6.68 16.76
C THR A 7 59.59 -7.99 17.06
N LYS A 8 58.95 -9.14 16.81
CA LYS A 8 59.64 -10.42 16.58
C LYS A 8 59.39 -10.85 15.14
N ARG A 9 60.49 -10.92 14.37
CA ARG A 9 60.58 -11.48 13.01
C ARG A 9 60.17 -12.94 13.02
N ILE A 10 59.13 -13.33 12.29
CA ILE A 10 58.94 -14.71 11.80
C ILE A 10 58.27 -14.66 10.41
N ILE A 11 59.04 -15.08 9.41
CA ILE A 11 58.71 -15.78 8.15
C ILE A 11 57.76 -15.10 7.15
N ALA A 12 58.32 -14.82 5.97
CA ALA A 12 57.61 -14.41 4.77
C ALA A 12 56.74 -15.56 4.22
N ILE A 13 55.44 -15.32 4.11
CA ILE A 13 54.53 -16.07 3.24
C ILE A 13 53.80 -15.02 2.38
N PHE A 14 54.11 -15.04 1.09
CA PHE A 14 53.43 -14.27 0.06
C PHE A 14 52.10 -14.94 -0.24
N THR A 15 50.94 -14.29 -0.02
CA THR A 15 49.74 -14.37 -0.89
C THR A 15 48.55 -13.54 -0.35
N LEU A 16 48.13 -12.58 -1.18
CA LEU A 16 46.80 -12.03 -1.38
C LEU A 16 46.04 -11.43 -0.17
N VAL A 17 46.22 -10.13 0.06
CA VAL A 17 45.26 -9.30 0.81
C VAL A 17 44.01 -9.15 -0.04
N LEU A 18 42.97 -9.92 0.25
CA LEU A 18 41.61 -9.65 -0.21
C LEU A 18 41.09 -8.46 0.61
N PRO A 19 40.88 -7.26 0.04
CA PRO A 19 40.15 -6.25 0.78
C PRO A 19 38.71 -6.75 0.84
N LEU A 20 38.26 -7.18 2.01
CA LEU A 20 36.84 -7.32 2.32
C LEU A 20 36.21 -5.92 2.25
N PHE A 21 35.98 -5.44 1.03
CA PHE A 21 34.94 -4.45 0.79
C PHE A 21 33.61 -5.19 0.97
N CYS A 22 33.22 -5.42 2.22
CA CYS A 22 31.81 -5.53 2.56
C CYS A 22 31.20 -4.15 2.30
N ARG A 23 31.03 -3.79 1.02
CA ARG A 23 29.92 -2.95 0.61
C ARG A 23 28.69 -3.81 0.85
N SER A 24 28.23 -3.88 2.10
CA SER A 24 26.82 -4.09 2.35
C SER A 24 26.16 -2.92 1.65
N SER A 25 25.73 -3.15 0.41
CA SER A 25 24.71 -2.33 -0.20
C SER A 25 23.58 -2.35 0.82
N ILE A 26 23.42 -1.26 1.56
CA ILE A 26 22.16 -0.98 2.22
C ILE A 26 21.24 -0.74 1.03
N CYS A 27 20.76 -1.83 0.42
CA CYS A 27 19.59 -1.79 -0.41
C CYS A 27 18.54 -1.15 0.49
N GLY A 28 18.13 0.07 0.12
CA GLY A 28 17.21 0.85 0.92
C GLY A 28 16.03 -0.04 1.27
N ALA A 29 15.82 -0.25 2.56
CA ALA A 29 14.75 -1.09 3.02
C ALA A 29 13.44 -0.52 2.48
N ASP A 30 12.70 -1.30 1.69
CA ASP A 30 11.45 -0.83 1.11
C ASP A 30 10.27 -1.14 2.04
N GLY A 31 9.10 -0.66 1.62
CA GLY A 31 7.88 -0.72 2.41
C GLY A 31 7.49 -2.13 2.84
N PHE A 32 7.87 -3.14 2.05
CA PHE A 32 7.41 -4.52 2.18
C PHE A 32 8.35 -5.44 2.96
N ASP A 33 9.57 -5.01 3.30
CA ASP A 33 10.60 -5.88 3.90
C ASP A 33 10.18 -6.59 5.20
N SER A 34 9.30 -5.95 5.99
CA SER A 34 8.76 -6.47 7.25
C SER A 34 7.48 -7.29 7.09
N VAL A 35 6.92 -7.36 5.89
CA VAL A 35 5.67 -8.09 5.63
C VAL A 35 5.95 -9.58 5.60
N ARG A 36 5.11 -10.35 6.28
CA ARG A 36 5.15 -11.82 6.26
C ARG A 36 3.73 -12.36 6.14
N CYS A 37 3.51 -13.28 5.20
CA CYS A 37 2.21 -13.93 5.06
C CYS A 37 1.85 -14.70 6.33
N GLY A 38 0.56 -14.68 6.70
CA GLY A 38 0.05 -15.25 7.95
C GLY A 38 0.20 -14.35 9.18
N PHE A 39 0.84 -13.19 9.04
CA PHE A 39 0.89 -12.15 10.08
C PHE A 39 0.03 -10.93 9.69
N ASP A 40 -0.06 -9.97 10.61
CA ASP A 40 -0.76 -8.71 10.38
C ASP A 40 0.01 -7.83 9.38
N VAL A 41 -0.36 -7.95 8.10
CA VAL A 41 0.20 -7.18 6.98
C VAL A 41 -0.04 -5.69 7.16
N GLY A 42 -1.23 -5.28 7.62
CA GLY A 42 -1.57 -3.88 7.80
C GLY A 42 -0.64 -3.21 8.80
N LYS A 43 -0.43 -3.86 9.95
CA LYS A 43 0.52 -3.39 10.96
C LYS A 43 1.97 -3.38 10.46
N ALA A 44 2.36 -4.34 9.62
CA ALA A 44 3.72 -4.41 9.08
C ALA A 44 4.02 -3.29 8.07
N LEU A 45 3.00 -2.77 7.38
CA LEU A 45 3.10 -1.69 6.40
C LEU A 45 2.99 -0.29 7.02
N LEU A 46 2.27 -0.15 8.14
CA LEU A 46 2.02 1.15 8.76
C LEU A 46 3.33 1.88 9.13
N GLY A 47 3.47 3.13 8.69
CA GLY A 47 4.64 3.97 8.92
C GLY A 47 5.87 3.60 8.10
N ARG A 48 5.77 2.61 7.20
CA ARG A 48 6.88 2.23 6.33
C ARG A 48 7.02 3.22 5.18
N LYS A 49 8.27 3.37 4.71
CA LYS A 49 8.59 4.18 3.53
C LYS A 49 8.49 3.32 2.28
N MET A 50 7.69 3.76 1.31
CA MET A 50 7.54 3.14 0.01
C MET A 50 8.71 3.51 -0.91
N SER A 51 9.12 2.54 -1.73
CA SER A 51 10.17 2.76 -2.73
C SER A 51 9.57 3.46 -3.95
N ASN A 52 10.28 4.45 -4.50
CA ASN A 52 9.92 5.11 -5.76
C ASN A 52 10.42 4.33 -7.00
N GLU A 53 10.84 3.07 -6.81
CA GLU A 53 11.26 2.19 -7.90
C GLU A 53 10.07 1.76 -8.76
N LYS A 54 10.36 1.19 -9.95
CA LYS A 54 9.32 0.60 -10.79
C LYS A 54 8.63 -0.54 -10.04
N ALA A 55 7.30 -0.56 -10.03
CA ALA A 55 6.50 -1.58 -9.37
C ALA A 55 6.96 -3.01 -9.69
N VAL A 56 7.24 -3.32 -10.97
CA VAL A 56 7.73 -4.65 -11.41
C VAL A 56 9.03 -5.08 -10.70
N ALA A 57 9.93 -4.14 -10.38
CA ALA A 57 11.15 -4.46 -9.64
C ALA A 57 10.88 -4.77 -8.16
N ILE A 58 9.89 -4.11 -7.57
CA ILE A 58 9.43 -4.37 -6.20
C ILE A 58 8.69 -5.72 -6.15
N GLU A 59 7.83 -6.00 -7.14
CA GLU A 59 7.12 -7.28 -7.28
C GLU A 59 8.10 -8.46 -7.37
N GLU A 60 9.15 -8.37 -8.20
CA GLU A 60 10.14 -9.46 -8.34
C GLU A 60 10.93 -9.68 -7.04
N ARG A 61 11.29 -8.59 -6.34
CA ARG A 61 12.02 -8.66 -5.06
C ARG A 61 11.23 -9.40 -3.98
N HIS A 62 9.91 -9.20 -3.95
CA HIS A 62 8.98 -9.74 -2.94
C HIS A 62 8.03 -10.77 -3.52
N LYS A 63 8.48 -11.57 -4.49
CA LYS A 63 7.65 -12.58 -5.16
C LYS A 63 7.10 -13.66 -4.22
N ASP A 64 7.78 -13.90 -3.09
CA ASP A 64 7.33 -14.79 -2.02
C ASP A 64 6.04 -14.30 -1.33
N LEU A 65 5.80 -12.99 -1.35
CA LEU A 65 4.56 -12.39 -0.85
C LEU A 65 3.44 -12.44 -1.90
N GLY A 66 3.70 -12.87 -3.13
CA GLY A 66 2.73 -12.76 -4.23
C GLY A 66 2.31 -11.31 -4.49
N LEU A 67 3.26 -10.37 -4.35
CA LEU A 67 3.04 -8.94 -4.46
C LEU A 67 2.58 -8.57 -5.89
N LYS A 68 1.51 -7.78 -6.00
CA LYS A 68 1.06 -7.22 -7.28
C LYS A 68 0.57 -5.79 -7.11
N ASP A 69 1.07 -4.87 -7.92
CA ASP A 69 0.53 -3.53 -8.06
C ASP A 69 -0.83 -3.60 -8.78
N LEU A 70 -1.86 -3.07 -8.13
CA LEU A 70 -3.23 -3.00 -8.65
C LEU A 70 -3.59 -1.57 -9.11
N GLY A 71 -2.63 -0.65 -9.06
CA GLY A 71 -2.77 0.74 -9.43
C GLY A 71 -2.98 1.66 -8.22
N GLY A 72 -3.05 2.95 -8.51
CA GLY A 72 -3.28 3.98 -7.52
C GLY A 72 -3.90 5.22 -8.12
N THR A 73 -4.39 6.09 -7.25
CA THR A 73 -5.01 7.36 -7.62
C THR A 73 -4.58 8.44 -6.64
N GLU A 74 -4.42 9.66 -7.14
CA GLU A 74 -4.16 10.83 -6.32
C GLU A 74 -5.49 11.31 -5.71
N ILE A 75 -5.53 11.43 -4.39
CA ILE A 75 -6.70 11.93 -3.66
C ILE A 75 -6.61 13.43 -3.44
N SER A 76 -5.40 13.91 -3.13
CA SER A 76 -5.04 15.32 -2.98
C SER A 76 -3.54 15.48 -3.28
N ASP A 77 -3.06 16.73 -3.36
CA ASP A 77 -1.65 17.07 -3.68
C ASP A 77 -0.60 16.28 -2.88
N ARG A 78 -0.95 15.75 -1.70
CA ARG A 78 -0.04 15.00 -0.82
C ARG A 78 -0.47 13.57 -0.59
N LEU A 79 -1.74 13.25 -0.81
CA LEU A 79 -2.33 11.97 -0.44
C LEU A 79 -2.56 11.10 -1.65
N PHE A 80 -1.85 9.97 -1.68
CA PHE A 80 -2.02 8.94 -2.70
C PHE A 80 -2.72 7.73 -2.10
N LEU A 81 -3.65 7.17 -2.87
CA LEU A 81 -4.28 5.89 -2.57
C LEU A 81 -3.69 4.85 -3.51
N ILE A 82 -3.12 3.78 -2.96
CA ILE A 82 -2.43 2.75 -3.75
C ILE A 82 -2.95 1.37 -3.35
N SER A 83 -3.32 0.55 -4.32
CA SER A 83 -3.83 -0.80 -4.11
C SER A 83 -2.75 -1.84 -4.45
N TRP A 84 -2.55 -2.78 -3.55
CA TRP A 84 -1.62 -3.90 -3.71
C TRP A 84 -2.32 -5.22 -3.40
N ARG A 85 -2.01 -6.26 -4.18
CA ARG A 85 -2.23 -7.64 -3.74
C ARG A 85 -1.03 -8.09 -2.94
N ILE A 86 -1.27 -8.58 -1.72
CA ILE A 86 -0.24 -9.06 -0.80
C ILE A 86 -0.76 -10.33 -0.13
N CYS A 87 0.00 -11.42 -0.22
CA CYS A 87 -0.37 -12.72 0.33
C CYS A 87 -1.75 -13.22 -0.13
N GLY A 88 -2.12 -12.92 -1.38
CA GLY A 88 -3.40 -13.30 -1.99
C GLY A 88 -4.59 -12.39 -1.65
N GLU A 89 -4.40 -11.40 -0.79
CA GLU A 89 -5.46 -10.47 -0.36
C GLU A 89 -5.16 -9.06 -0.86
N GLU A 90 -6.19 -8.24 -1.06
CA GLU A 90 -6.03 -6.84 -1.47
C GLU A 90 -5.87 -5.93 -0.24
N TYR A 91 -4.92 -4.99 -0.34
CA TYR A 91 -4.68 -3.94 0.62
C TYR A 91 -4.65 -2.60 -0.09
N VAL A 92 -5.39 -1.64 0.46
CA VAL A 92 -5.37 -0.25 0.02
C VAL A 92 -4.58 0.57 1.03
N LEU A 93 -3.60 1.32 0.55
CA LEU A 93 -2.69 2.13 1.35
C LEU A 93 -3.02 3.59 1.14
N LEU A 94 -3.03 4.36 2.23
CA LEU A 94 -2.88 5.81 2.15
C LEU A 94 -1.41 6.15 2.31
N GLU A 95 -0.85 6.81 1.30
CA GLU A 95 0.53 7.24 1.29
C GLU A 95 0.60 8.78 1.30
N ASP A 96 1.44 9.32 2.19
CA ASP A 96 1.77 10.74 2.23
C ASP A 96 3.30 10.88 2.23
N GLN A 97 3.83 11.54 1.20
CA GLN A 97 5.27 11.77 1.00
C GLN A 97 6.10 10.47 1.05
N GLY A 98 5.63 9.40 0.41
CA GLY A 98 6.34 8.12 0.41
C GLY A 98 6.17 7.32 1.70
N VAL A 99 5.31 7.71 2.64
CA VAL A 99 5.09 7.01 3.92
C VAL A 99 3.66 6.51 4.01
N VAL A 100 3.49 5.23 4.32
CA VAL A 100 2.18 4.62 4.56
C VAL A 100 1.60 5.16 5.87
N ARG A 101 0.47 5.86 5.78
CA ARG A 101 -0.23 6.49 6.91
C ARG A 101 -1.39 5.66 7.44
N ASP A 102 -2.05 4.92 6.56
CA ASP A 102 -3.11 4.00 6.94
C ASP A 102 -3.21 2.86 5.94
N VAL A 103 -3.75 1.73 6.39
CA VAL A 103 -3.85 0.49 5.62
C VAL A 103 -5.21 -0.14 5.83
N LEU A 104 -5.89 -0.39 4.71
CA LEU A 104 -7.16 -1.08 4.69
C LEU A 104 -6.97 -2.44 4.02
N LYS A 105 -7.21 -3.53 4.74
CA LYS A 105 -7.46 -4.83 4.10
C LYS A 105 -8.80 -4.74 3.35
N PHE A 106 -8.74 -4.75 2.02
CA PHE A 106 -9.91 -4.47 1.20
C PHE A 106 -10.81 -5.70 1.10
N PRO A 107 -12.14 -5.55 1.24
CA PRO A 107 -13.07 -6.65 1.05
C PRO A 107 -13.06 -7.12 -0.41
N LYS A 108 -13.42 -8.40 -0.62
CA LYS A 108 -13.58 -8.93 -1.98
C LYS A 108 -14.66 -8.17 -2.74
N HIS A 109 -14.42 -7.98 -4.03
CA HIS A 109 -15.31 -7.31 -4.96
C HIS A 109 -15.37 -8.07 -6.29
N SER A 110 -16.35 -7.73 -7.11
CA SER A 110 -16.62 -8.35 -8.41
C SER A 110 -17.51 -7.42 -9.26
N LYS A 111 -17.87 -7.84 -10.47
CA LYS A 111 -18.82 -7.09 -11.30
C LYS A 111 -20.22 -6.91 -10.68
N ASP A 112 -20.63 -7.84 -9.81
CA ASP A 112 -21.93 -7.77 -9.11
C ASP A 112 -21.83 -6.95 -7.81
N SER A 113 -20.61 -6.81 -7.27
CA SER A 113 -20.33 -6.00 -6.09
C SER A 113 -19.01 -5.25 -6.29
N PRO A 114 -19.01 -4.18 -7.10
CA PRO A 114 -17.80 -3.56 -7.59
C PRO A 114 -17.11 -2.69 -6.55
N GLN A 115 -15.79 -2.64 -6.61
CA GLN A 115 -14.99 -1.61 -5.97
C GLN A 115 -15.32 -0.25 -6.58
N PHE A 116 -15.36 0.77 -5.75
CA PHE A 116 -15.49 2.16 -6.20
C PHE A 116 -14.57 3.10 -5.42
N ILE A 117 -14.21 4.20 -6.05
CA ILE A 117 -13.64 5.39 -5.41
C ILE A 117 -14.41 6.61 -5.92
N GLY A 118 -15.08 7.35 -5.04
CA GLY A 118 -15.88 8.50 -5.49
C GLY A 118 -16.74 9.14 -4.40
N SER A 119 -17.70 9.95 -4.84
CA SER A 119 -18.62 10.65 -3.96
C SER A 119 -19.73 9.74 -3.43
N CYS A 120 -20.20 10.04 -2.22
CA CYS A 120 -21.34 9.37 -1.60
C CYS A 120 -22.31 10.37 -0.97
N GLN A 121 -23.53 9.89 -0.73
CA GLN A 121 -24.59 10.55 0.00
C GLN A 121 -25.05 9.64 1.14
N LEU A 122 -25.24 10.22 2.33
CA LEU A 122 -25.84 9.56 3.47
C LEU A 122 -27.23 10.17 3.70
N ASN A 123 -28.28 9.36 3.55
CA ASN A 123 -29.68 9.80 3.65
C ASN A 123 -30.00 11.00 2.74
N GLY A 124 -29.40 11.02 1.54
CA GLY A 124 -29.59 12.11 0.56
C GLY A 124 -28.72 13.34 0.78
N HIS A 125 -27.89 13.38 1.82
CA HIS A 125 -26.94 14.46 2.06
C HIS A 125 -25.53 14.07 1.64
N ASP A 126 -24.84 14.96 0.92
CA ASP A 126 -23.49 14.68 0.44
C ASP A 126 -22.51 14.41 1.60
N VAL A 127 -21.75 13.32 1.47
CA VAL A 127 -20.60 13.03 2.31
C VAL A 127 -19.42 13.79 1.76
N LEU A 128 -18.86 14.71 2.55
CA LEU A 128 -17.70 15.50 2.12
C LEU A 128 -16.47 14.62 1.88
N GLY A 129 -15.85 14.80 0.72
CA GLY A 129 -14.63 14.10 0.28
C GLY A 129 -14.93 12.84 -0.53
N ALA A 130 -13.87 12.12 -0.88
CA ALA A 130 -13.99 10.82 -1.53
C ALA A 130 -14.21 9.71 -0.50
N ALA A 131 -14.90 8.67 -0.93
CA ALA A 131 -14.98 7.39 -0.25
C ALA A 131 -14.48 6.28 -1.15
N ILE A 132 -14.00 5.21 -0.55
CA ILE A 132 -13.66 3.95 -1.20
C ILE A 132 -14.51 2.85 -0.59
N GLY A 133 -14.91 1.86 -1.37
CA GLY A 133 -15.62 0.71 -0.83
C GLY A 133 -16.13 -0.24 -1.89
N VAL A 134 -17.15 -1.00 -1.52
CA VAL A 134 -17.83 -1.96 -2.38
C VAL A 134 -19.30 -1.57 -2.48
N LEU A 135 -19.80 -1.46 -3.70
CA LEU A 135 -21.20 -1.18 -3.99
C LEU A 135 -21.96 -2.47 -4.24
N LYS A 136 -23.28 -2.40 -4.17
CA LYS A 136 -24.16 -3.40 -4.75
C LYS A 136 -24.56 -2.92 -6.13
N ASN A 137 -24.17 -3.63 -7.18
CA ASN A 137 -24.46 -3.21 -8.55
C ASN A 137 -25.95 -3.39 -8.85
N GLU A 138 -26.60 -2.32 -9.31
CA GLU A 138 -28.03 -2.30 -9.67
C GLU A 138 -28.21 -1.61 -11.02
N HIS A 139 -28.80 -2.32 -11.99
CA HIS A 139 -28.88 -1.84 -13.36
C HIS A 139 -29.71 -0.56 -13.50
N GLY A 140 -29.24 0.41 -14.29
CA GLY A 140 -29.94 1.67 -14.54
C GLY A 140 -29.97 2.64 -13.35
N VAL A 141 -29.15 2.42 -12.33
CA VAL A 141 -29.06 3.27 -11.13
C VAL A 141 -27.71 3.98 -11.06
N GLU A 142 -27.73 5.31 -11.03
CA GLU A 142 -26.53 6.15 -10.99
C GLU A 142 -25.90 6.25 -9.59
N ILE A 143 -26.70 6.22 -8.53
CA ILE A 143 -26.20 6.23 -7.14
C ILE A 143 -26.61 4.93 -6.45
N LEU A 144 -25.62 4.06 -6.27
CA LEU A 144 -25.78 2.68 -5.84
C LEU A 144 -25.67 2.56 -4.32
N PRO A 145 -26.39 1.61 -3.69
CA PRO A 145 -26.21 1.35 -2.27
C PRO A 145 -24.81 0.78 -1.99
N ALA A 146 -24.19 1.25 -0.91
CA ALA A 146 -22.91 0.73 -0.46
C ALA A 146 -23.10 -0.56 0.36
N VAL A 147 -22.35 -1.61 0.02
CA VAL A 147 -22.24 -2.82 0.86
C VAL A 147 -21.34 -2.51 2.06
N ILE A 148 -20.24 -1.81 1.81
CA ILE A 148 -19.30 -1.32 2.81
C ILE A 148 -18.49 -0.17 2.21
N ALA A 149 -18.19 0.85 2.99
CA ALA A 149 -17.39 1.98 2.52
C ALA A 149 -16.62 2.65 3.67
N TRP A 150 -15.55 3.35 3.28
CA TRP A 150 -14.73 4.19 4.13
C TRP A 150 -14.59 5.55 3.48
N LYS A 151 -14.85 6.60 4.25
CA LYS A 151 -14.44 7.96 3.88
C LYS A 151 -12.92 8.04 3.96
N ILE A 152 -12.31 8.66 2.95
CA ILE A 152 -10.91 9.04 2.99
C ILE A 152 -10.84 10.41 3.67
N ASP A 153 -10.40 10.44 4.93
CA ASP A 153 -10.23 11.68 5.68
C ASP A 153 -8.85 12.27 5.37
N ASP A 154 -8.78 13.16 4.39
CA ASP A 154 -7.55 13.84 3.97
C ASP A 154 -6.88 14.63 5.10
N LYS A 155 -7.65 15.14 6.08
CA LYS A 155 -7.09 15.90 7.21
C LYS A 155 -6.39 15.00 8.22
N GLN A 156 -6.93 13.81 8.44
CA GLN A 156 -6.39 12.84 9.39
C GLN A 156 -5.55 11.76 8.72
N ILE A 157 -5.51 11.75 7.39
CA ILE A 157 -4.86 10.78 6.51
C ILE A 157 -5.20 9.34 6.93
N LYS A 158 -6.50 9.05 6.98
CA LYS A 158 -7.00 7.73 7.42
C LYS A 158 -8.30 7.33 6.74
N PHE A 159 -8.57 6.03 6.74
CA PHE A 159 -9.85 5.45 6.37
C PHE A 159 -10.82 5.49 7.54
N VAL A 160 -11.95 6.15 7.37
CA VAL A 160 -13.02 6.22 8.38
C VAL A 160 -14.21 5.41 7.89
N LYS A 161 -14.48 4.27 8.52
CA LYS A 161 -15.61 3.41 8.14
C LYS A 161 -16.92 4.19 8.23
N LEU A 162 -17.69 4.17 7.14
CA LEU A 162 -19.00 4.81 7.06
C LEU A 162 -20.09 3.83 7.50
N GLN A 163 -21.21 4.38 7.99
CA GLN A 163 -22.45 3.62 8.13
C GLN A 163 -22.99 3.32 6.74
N THR A 164 -23.48 2.11 6.53
CA THR A 164 -23.96 1.65 5.21
C THR A 164 -25.45 1.86 5.01
N GLU A 165 -26.23 1.87 6.09
CA GLU A 165 -27.66 2.19 6.03
C GLU A 165 -27.86 3.63 5.55
N GLY A 166 -28.63 3.78 4.46
CA GLY A 166 -28.85 5.07 3.82
C GLY A 166 -27.64 5.63 3.05
N LEU A 167 -26.51 4.91 3.01
CA LEU A 167 -25.32 5.32 2.24
C LEU A 167 -25.45 4.84 0.80
N ARG A 168 -25.35 5.79 -0.13
CA ARG A 168 -25.35 5.54 -1.57
C ARG A 168 -24.20 6.29 -2.22
N CYS A 169 -23.55 5.70 -3.21
CA CYS A 169 -22.36 6.28 -3.85
C CYS A 169 -22.45 6.25 -5.37
N SER A 170 -21.76 7.19 -6.01
CA SER A 170 -21.80 7.33 -7.47
C SER A 170 -21.26 6.08 -8.16
N ARG A 171 -21.96 5.65 -9.21
CA ARG A 171 -21.57 4.60 -10.14
C ARG A 171 -20.31 4.99 -10.93
N ASP A 172 -20.10 6.27 -11.19
CA ASP A 172 -18.97 6.78 -11.99
C ASP A 172 -17.61 6.44 -11.36
N GLY A 173 -17.60 6.17 -10.05
CA GLY A 173 -16.39 5.78 -9.31
C GLY A 173 -16.02 4.31 -9.42
N ILE A 174 -16.79 3.47 -10.12
CA ILE A 174 -16.51 2.04 -10.22
C ILE A 174 -15.21 1.79 -10.99
N ILE A 175 -14.34 0.93 -10.44
CA ILE A 175 -13.09 0.55 -11.08
C ILE A 175 -13.36 -0.30 -12.34
N THR A 176 -12.65 -0.01 -13.42
CA THR A 176 -12.86 -0.61 -14.75
C THR A 176 -12.74 -2.14 -14.75
N THR A 177 -11.85 -2.71 -13.93
CA THR A 177 -11.70 -4.16 -13.78
C THR A 177 -12.97 -4.85 -13.25
N ASP A 178 -13.81 -4.12 -12.51
CA ASP A 178 -15.09 -4.59 -11.98
C ASP A 178 -16.28 -4.17 -12.84
N GLY A 179 -16.05 -3.75 -14.09
CA GLY A 179 -17.12 -3.36 -15.00
C GLY A 179 -17.53 -1.89 -14.89
N GLY A 180 -16.62 -1.03 -14.42
CA GLY A 180 -16.69 0.42 -14.71
C GLY A 180 -16.64 0.67 -16.22
N LEU A 181 -17.37 1.70 -16.66
CA LEU A 181 -17.45 2.13 -18.07
C LEU A 181 -16.25 3.00 -18.46
#